data_AF-A0A956MBX9-F1
#
_entry.id   AF-A0A956MBX9-F1
#
_cell.length_a   1.000
_cell.length_b   1.000
_cell.length_c   1.000
_cell.angle_alpha   90.00
_cell.angle_beta   90.00
_cell.angle_gamma   90.00
#
_symmetry.space_group_name_H-M   'P 1'
#
loop_
_entity.id
_entity.type
_entity.pdbx_description
1 polymer ?
#
loop_
_entity_poly.entity_id
_entity_poly.type
_entity_poly.pdbx_seq_one_letter_code
_entity_poly.pdbx_strand_id
1 'polypeptide(L)'
;MPFKAVLSLIALALIAACASQRAPSGGPEDKTPPEIISTTPQSGAVRIPVTTNVELQYSEKIDRDTFFEAIFVSPDPGEVQIKHKRKRTILQFKDPLLKDRTYVITLGTTLRDAHNVSLEHSFTFAFSTGDSIDKGQIDGQVFDGRAQGVSVWAYILSDSTLIDPTKTSGDYSTQVGADGRFSIPFMADGTYRLYAVEDAGKTGVYNPMEDRIAMANRDVVIKAGQRSVKNLAFRLMRQDTLAPAINNIGMRDASTVEVKFSENITAADSQWTSVFTIGDTLQKSFIQIHKVARFPLDNKRFDLITDTLKTEEFLRFRTKTVMDTIGNTILPAFSFFDFESTTRADTVAPRIIRFLPEHTSANVAQDTTIMIYFNEWMQEIPDDSSFFLQDTLGSKIGGSGSWDNPFTYSFKPDTLLSPRTLYRFNFTTDHFHDRSGNALFDTSETRTFITINPDTLSSIAGTVHDSRGIADSSMTYYLTALQIENPAILYKTKTKNHNKYIFESMLPGRYIIQGFVDQNEDGKFSFGSVNPFVPAEYSFLYPDTVSIRSKWPDEGEDLIITD
;
A
#
# COMPACT_ATOMS: atom_id res chain seq x y z
N MET A 1 65.61 -50.79 -43.43
CA MET A 1 64.71 -49.62 -43.29
C MET A 1 65.45 -48.56 -42.49
N PRO A 2 65.58 -47.33 -42.99
CA PRO A 2 66.69 -46.47 -42.61
C PRO A 2 66.45 -45.80 -41.26
N PHE A 3 67.47 -45.81 -40.42
CA PHE A 3 67.59 -45.15 -39.11
C PHE A 3 67.13 -43.67 -39.10
N LYS A 4 67.15 -43.02 -40.27
CA LYS A 4 66.66 -41.65 -40.49
C LYS A 4 65.14 -41.50 -40.33
N ALA A 5 64.35 -42.53 -40.65
CA ALA A 5 62.90 -42.49 -40.50
C ALA A 5 62.46 -42.55 -39.03
N VAL A 6 63.20 -43.30 -38.19
CA VAL A 6 62.94 -43.40 -36.75
C VAL A 6 63.37 -42.12 -36.04
N LEU A 7 64.50 -41.51 -36.43
CA LEU A 7 64.94 -40.23 -35.87
C LEU A 7 63.98 -39.07 -36.21
N SER A 8 63.46 -39.04 -37.45
CA SER A 8 62.44 -38.05 -37.84
C SER A 8 61.10 -38.26 -37.12
N LEU A 9 60.72 -39.49 -36.79
CA LEU A 9 59.48 -39.76 -36.03
C LEU A 9 59.61 -39.34 -34.55
N ILE A 10 60.78 -39.53 -33.93
CA ILE A 10 61.06 -39.11 -32.55
C ILE A 10 61.19 -37.59 -32.45
N ALA A 11 61.81 -36.94 -33.44
CA ALA A 11 61.88 -35.49 -33.51
C ALA A 11 60.49 -34.85 -33.69
N LEU A 12 59.58 -35.49 -34.43
CA LEU A 12 58.19 -35.04 -34.60
C LEU A 12 57.34 -35.25 -33.34
N ALA A 13 57.60 -36.29 -32.56
CA ALA A 13 56.91 -36.54 -31.28
C ALA A 13 57.33 -35.56 -30.16
N LEU A 14 58.55 -35.01 -30.21
CA LEU A 14 59.05 -34.03 -29.23
C LEU A 14 58.48 -32.61 -29.42
N ILE A 15 57.93 -32.29 -30.59
CA ILE A 15 57.28 -30.98 -30.86
C ILE A 15 55.77 -31.00 -30.56
N ALA A 16 55.20 -32.18 -30.31
CA ALA A 16 53.80 -32.36 -29.93
C ALA A 16 53.56 -32.27 -28.41
N ALA A 17 54.61 -32.09 -27.60
CA ALA A 17 54.49 -31.74 -26.18
C ALA A 17 54.14 -30.25 -26.03
N CYS A 18 52.97 -29.87 -26.53
CA CYS A 18 52.37 -28.57 -26.33
C CYS A 18 52.07 -28.42 -24.84
N ALA A 19 52.74 -27.47 -24.17
CA ALA A 19 52.44 -27.09 -22.81
C ALA A 19 50.96 -26.67 -22.72
N SER A 20 50.15 -27.42 -21.97
CA SER A 20 48.77 -27.04 -21.71
C SER A 20 48.78 -25.70 -20.98
N GLN A 21 48.28 -24.63 -21.60
CA GLN A 21 47.98 -23.38 -20.92
C GLN A 21 46.85 -23.65 -19.93
N ARG A 22 47.18 -23.99 -18.69
CA ARG A 22 46.25 -23.87 -17.57
C ARG A 22 46.19 -22.39 -17.22
N ALA A 23 44.98 -21.84 -17.13
CA ALA A 23 44.80 -20.53 -16.52
C ALA A 23 45.48 -20.54 -15.14
N PRO A 24 46.21 -19.48 -14.75
CA PRO A 24 46.73 -19.39 -13.39
C PRO A 24 45.57 -19.64 -12.43
N SER A 25 45.77 -20.49 -11.42
CA SER A 25 44.79 -20.63 -10.34
C SER A 25 44.61 -19.24 -9.76
N GLY A 26 43.42 -18.66 -9.91
CA GLY A 26 43.09 -17.38 -9.29
C GLY A 26 43.47 -17.46 -7.80
N GLY A 27 44.03 -16.36 -7.28
CA GLY A 27 44.25 -16.25 -5.84
C GLY A 27 42.93 -16.46 -5.08
N PRO A 28 42.99 -16.66 -3.76
CA PRO A 28 41.77 -16.71 -2.95
C PRO A 28 40.90 -15.49 -3.26
N GLU A 29 39.59 -15.73 -3.39
CA GLU A 29 38.61 -14.66 -3.56
C GLU A 29 38.78 -13.64 -2.42
N ASP A 30 38.84 -12.36 -2.77
CA ASP A 30 38.86 -11.30 -1.78
C ASP A 30 37.49 -11.20 -1.12
N LYS A 31 37.48 -11.22 0.20
CA LYS A 31 36.27 -11.12 1.03
C LYS A 31 36.39 -10.01 2.07
N THR A 32 37.45 -9.21 1.99
CA THR A 32 37.71 -8.12 2.92
C THR A 32 36.87 -6.93 2.52
N PRO A 33 36.00 -6.39 3.38
CA PRO A 33 35.26 -5.17 3.06
C PRO A 33 36.20 -3.97 2.91
N PRO A 34 35.90 -3.02 2.01
CA PRO A 34 36.63 -1.75 1.97
C PRO A 34 36.39 -0.96 3.26
N GLU A 35 37.37 -0.18 3.69
CA GLU A 35 37.26 0.72 4.86
C GLU A 35 37.58 2.15 4.44
N ILE A 36 36.98 3.13 5.14
CA ILE A 36 37.32 4.55 4.98
C ILE A 36 38.46 4.86 5.97
N ILE A 37 39.65 5.13 5.44
CA ILE A 37 40.86 5.43 6.25
C ILE A 37 40.82 6.86 6.77
N SER A 38 40.42 7.83 5.94
CA SER A 38 40.45 9.24 6.32
C SER A 38 39.55 10.09 5.45
N THR A 39 39.06 11.20 6.01
CA THR A 39 38.29 12.22 5.31
C THR A 39 38.98 13.58 5.37
N THR A 40 38.83 14.38 4.32
CA THR A 40 39.11 15.83 4.34
C THR A 40 37.84 16.55 3.90
N PRO A 41 37.26 17.46 4.69
CA PRO A 41 37.62 17.79 6.07
C PRO A 41 37.57 16.57 7.01
N GLN A 42 38.33 16.63 8.11
CA GLN A 42 38.22 15.63 9.16
C GLN A 42 36.82 15.67 9.78
N SER A 43 36.30 14.50 10.17
CA SER A 43 35.05 14.43 10.94
C SER A 43 35.13 15.33 12.17
N GLY A 44 34.11 16.15 12.39
CA GLY A 44 34.06 17.10 13.50
C GLY A 44 34.67 18.47 13.21
N ALA A 45 35.27 18.70 12.03
CA ALA A 45 35.93 19.97 11.73
C ALA A 45 34.92 21.13 11.57
N VAL A 46 35.33 22.33 11.99
CA VAL A 46 34.54 23.56 11.93
C VAL A 46 35.31 24.65 11.17
N ARG A 47 34.63 25.75 10.81
CA ARG A 47 35.18 26.88 10.04
C ARG A 47 35.80 26.45 8.73
N ILE A 48 35.22 25.45 8.09
CA ILE A 48 35.66 24.97 6.78
C ILE A 48 35.30 26.01 5.72
N PRO A 49 36.25 26.43 4.85
CA PRO A 49 35.94 27.33 3.76
C PRO A 49 34.85 26.76 2.85
N VAL A 50 33.91 27.60 2.44
CA VAL A 50 32.79 27.20 1.57
C VAL A 50 33.20 26.66 0.19
N THR A 51 34.46 26.85 -0.21
CA THR A 51 35.04 26.35 -1.46
C THR A 51 35.84 25.05 -1.29
N THR A 52 35.77 24.42 -0.11
CA THR A 52 36.52 23.20 0.19
C THR A 52 35.94 22.00 -0.55
N ASN A 53 36.82 21.22 -1.18
CA ASN A 53 36.47 19.91 -1.73
C ASN A 53 36.47 18.86 -0.62
N VAL A 54 35.63 17.83 -0.77
CA VAL A 54 35.66 16.67 0.12
C VAL A 54 36.52 15.57 -0.48
N GLU A 55 37.43 14.99 0.30
CA GLU A 55 38.24 13.84 -0.09
C GLU A 55 38.00 12.66 0.85
N LEU A 56 37.75 11.49 0.26
CA LEU A 56 37.55 10.21 0.93
C LEU A 56 38.70 9.28 0.52
N GLN A 57 39.43 8.75 1.51
CA GLN A 57 40.50 7.78 1.30
C GLN A 57 40.06 6.40 1.79
N TYR A 58 40.27 5.37 0.98
CA TYR A 58 39.86 3.99 1.26
C TYR A 58 41.05 3.05 1.48
N SER A 59 40.79 1.91 2.14
CA SER A 59 41.72 0.78 2.25
C SER A 59 42.06 0.17 0.90
N GLU A 60 41.14 0.23 -0.07
CA GLU A 60 41.29 -0.36 -1.40
C GLU A 60 40.57 0.42 -2.51
N LYS A 61 40.51 -0.16 -3.72
CA LYS A 61 39.90 0.51 -4.87
C LYS A 61 38.40 0.22 -4.86
N ILE A 62 37.60 1.29 -4.79
CA ILE A 62 36.14 1.20 -4.91
C ILE A 62 35.69 1.02 -6.36
N ASP A 63 34.54 0.37 -6.52
CA ASP A 63 33.76 0.40 -7.74
C ASP A 63 33.11 1.78 -7.88
N ARG A 64 33.34 2.40 -9.04
CA ARG A 64 32.89 3.77 -9.33
C ARG A 64 31.40 3.82 -9.62
N ASP A 65 30.87 2.77 -10.21
CA ASP A 65 29.47 2.74 -10.64
C ASP A 65 28.55 2.64 -9.42
N THR A 66 28.99 1.92 -8.38
CA THR A 66 28.27 1.83 -7.10
C THR A 66 28.44 3.05 -6.20
N PHE A 67 29.46 3.89 -6.44
CA PHE A 67 29.76 5.03 -5.56
C PHE A 67 28.67 6.09 -5.60
N PHE A 68 28.19 6.43 -6.80
CA PHE A 68 27.20 7.49 -6.97
C PHE A 68 25.89 7.16 -6.23
N GLU A 69 25.50 5.89 -6.21
CA GLU A 69 24.29 5.44 -5.50
C GLU A 69 24.48 5.31 -3.99
N ALA A 70 25.72 5.22 -3.52
CA ALA A 70 26.03 5.02 -2.12
C ALA A 70 26.32 6.32 -1.38
N ILE A 71 26.62 7.42 -2.07
CA ILE A 71 26.98 8.71 -1.46
C ILE A 71 25.76 9.61 -1.26
N PHE A 72 25.60 10.10 -0.04
CA PHE A 72 24.60 11.11 0.32
C PHE A 72 25.31 12.30 0.97
N VAL A 73 24.99 13.51 0.52
CA VAL A 73 25.48 14.75 1.11
C VAL A 73 24.28 15.57 1.56
N SER A 74 24.30 16.03 2.81
CA SER A 74 23.23 16.83 3.40
C SER A 74 23.80 18.03 4.17
N PRO A 75 23.32 19.26 3.98
CA PRO A 75 22.26 19.60 3.03
C PRO A 75 22.70 19.42 1.56
N ASP A 76 21.75 19.37 0.63
CA ASP A 76 22.02 19.24 -0.80
C ASP A 76 23.02 20.32 -1.24
N PRO A 77 24.23 19.94 -1.69
CA PRO A 77 25.26 20.91 -2.10
C PRO A 77 25.09 21.38 -3.54
N GLY A 78 24.03 20.95 -4.25
CA GLY A 78 23.85 21.15 -5.68
C GLY A 78 24.72 20.20 -6.51
N GLU A 79 25.17 20.64 -7.68
CA GLU A 79 25.91 19.77 -8.60
C GLU A 79 27.31 19.41 -8.05
N VAL A 80 27.59 18.10 -7.96
CA VAL A 80 28.86 17.57 -7.46
C VAL A 80 29.62 16.84 -8.56
N GLN A 81 30.83 17.30 -8.88
CA GLN A 81 31.76 16.58 -9.74
C GLN A 81 32.58 15.58 -8.92
N ILE A 82 32.49 14.30 -9.27
CA ILE A 82 33.17 13.21 -8.58
C ILE A 82 34.43 12.80 -9.36
N LYS A 83 35.59 12.84 -8.70
CA LYS A 83 36.88 12.43 -9.27
C LYS A 83 37.48 11.28 -8.49
N HIS A 84 37.61 10.13 -9.13
CA HIS A 84 38.26 8.95 -8.54
C HIS A 84 39.76 8.89 -8.87
N LYS A 85 40.61 8.71 -7.86
CA LYS A 85 42.07 8.57 -7.98
C LYS A 85 42.57 7.39 -7.15
N ARG A 86 42.80 6.23 -7.78
CA ARG A 86 43.22 4.98 -7.11
C ARG A 86 42.29 4.62 -5.94
N LYS A 87 42.73 4.85 -4.70
CA LYS A 87 42.01 4.59 -3.45
C LYS A 87 41.41 5.86 -2.85
N ARG A 88 41.13 6.88 -3.67
CA ARG A 88 40.61 8.18 -3.25
C ARG A 88 39.43 8.59 -4.11
N THR A 89 38.44 9.23 -3.50
CA THR A 89 37.37 9.96 -4.20
C THR A 89 37.39 11.41 -3.75
N ILE A 90 37.33 12.33 -4.70
CA ILE A 90 37.26 13.77 -4.46
C ILE A 90 35.90 14.25 -4.96
N LEU A 91 35.11 14.84 -4.07
CA LEU A 91 33.87 15.53 -4.37
C LEU A 91 34.18 17.02 -4.56
N GLN A 92 33.87 17.55 -5.73
CA GLN A 92 34.04 18.95 -6.05
C GLN A 92 32.68 19.57 -6.29
N PHE A 93 32.28 20.46 -5.38
CA PHE A 93 31.01 21.17 -5.48
C PHE A 93 31.14 22.27 -6.54
N LYS A 94 30.14 22.35 -7.42
CA LYS A 94 30.11 23.37 -8.48
C LYS A 94 29.90 24.76 -7.90
N ASP A 95 28.96 24.85 -6.97
CA ASP A 95 28.66 26.08 -6.22
C ASP A 95 29.33 26.04 -4.84
N PRO A 96 29.67 27.20 -4.25
CA PRO A 96 30.16 27.25 -2.88
C PRO A 96 29.14 26.68 -1.89
N LEU A 97 29.62 25.93 -0.90
CA LEU A 97 28.80 25.43 0.20
C LEU A 97 28.13 26.59 0.96
N LEU A 98 26.99 26.31 1.57
CA LEU A 98 26.28 27.28 2.41
C LEU A 98 27.14 27.68 3.61
N LYS A 99 27.11 28.98 3.95
CA LYS A 99 27.75 29.51 5.16
C LYS A 99 27.00 29.09 6.41
N ASP A 100 27.72 29.02 7.53
CA ASP A 100 27.17 28.70 8.86
C ASP A 100 26.31 27.44 8.86
N ARG A 101 26.82 26.39 8.21
CA ARG A 101 26.08 25.16 7.96
C ARG A 101 26.91 23.93 8.25
N THR A 102 26.30 22.95 8.89
CA THR A 102 26.84 21.59 9.01
C THR A 102 26.53 20.79 7.75
N TYR A 103 27.56 20.21 7.16
CA TYR A 103 27.46 19.23 6.09
C TYR A 103 27.77 17.84 6.65
N VAL A 104 26.86 16.92 6.38
CA VAL A 104 26.92 15.50 6.72
C VAL A 104 27.10 14.73 5.42
N ILE A 105 28.03 13.78 5.44
CA ILE A 105 28.29 12.90 4.30
C ILE A 105 28.17 11.47 4.78
N THR A 106 27.31 10.72 4.11
CA THR A 106 27.03 9.31 4.40
C THR A 106 27.36 8.46 3.18
N LEU A 107 28.08 7.37 3.43
CA LEU A 107 28.32 6.29 2.48
C LEU A 107 27.51 5.06 2.91
N GLY A 108 26.56 4.65 2.08
CA GLY A 108 25.73 3.47 2.30
C GLY A 108 26.46 2.15 2.03
N THR A 109 25.87 1.06 2.51
CA THR A 109 26.40 -0.31 2.33
C THR A 109 26.26 -0.84 0.89
N THR A 110 25.63 -0.07 0.00
CA THR A 110 25.59 -0.36 -1.44
C THR A 110 26.93 -0.10 -2.13
N LEU A 111 27.85 0.64 -1.50
CA LEU A 111 29.21 0.87 -2.01
C LEU A 111 30.00 -0.45 -2.04
N ARG A 112 30.59 -0.77 -3.20
CA ARG A 112 31.40 -1.97 -3.38
C ARG A 112 32.85 -1.64 -3.72
N ASP A 113 33.74 -2.58 -3.43
CA ASP A 113 35.10 -2.58 -3.96
C ASP A 113 35.17 -3.14 -5.39
N ALA A 114 36.38 -3.15 -5.96
CA ALA A 114 36.63 -3.72 -7.28
C ALA A 114 36.49 -5.27 -7.34
N HIS A 115 36.34 -5.93 -6.20
CA HIS A 115 36.11 -7.37 -6.04
C HIS A 115 34.65 -7.70 -5.69
N ASN A 116 33.74 -6.72 -5.77
CA ASN A 116 32.31 -6.85 -5.49
C ASN A 116 31.96 -7.10 -4.01
N VAL A 117 32.88 -6.86 -3.08
CA VAL A 117 32.62 -6.88 -1.63
C VAL A 117 32.02 -5.54 -1.21
N SER A 118 30.94 -5.58 -0.46
CA SER A 118 30.22 -4.38 0.00
C SER A 118 30.85 -3.81 1.27
N LEU A 119 30.69 -2.51 1.50
CA LEU A 119 31.00 -1.88 2.77
C LEU A 119 30.22 -2.57 3.91
N GLU A 120 30.91 -2.96 4.98
CA GLU A 120 30.30 -3.74 6.07
C GLU A 120 29.23 -2.94 6.84
N HIS A 121 29.49 -1.66 7.07
CA HIS A 121 28.60 -0.72 7.75
C HIS A 121 28.57 0.62 7.03
N SER A 122 27.45 1.32 7.07
CA SER A 122 27.40 2.70 6.56
C SER A 122 28.40 3.59 7.30
N PHE A 123 29.10 4.46 6.58
CA PHE A 123 30.06 5.40 7.15
C PHE A 123 29.52 6.83 7.06
N THR A 124 29.45 7.53 8.18
CA THR A 124 28.95 8.92 8.24
C THR A 124 29.96 9.83 8.94
N PHE A 125 30.18 11.02 8.39
CA PHE A 125 30.93 12.09 9.05
C PHE A 125 30.31 13.46 8.79
N ALA A 126 30.62 14.42 9.65
CA ALA A 126 30.12 15.78 9.53
C ALA A 126 31.24 16.81 9.67
N PHE A 127 31.10 17.95 9.00
CA PHE A 127 31.93 19.14 9.17
C PHE A 127 31.05 20.39 9.07
N SER A 128 31.54 21.54 9.54
CA SER A 128 30.78 22.79 9.49
C SER A 128 31.57 23.91 8.81
N THR A 129 30.88 24.70 7.99
CA THR A 129 31.40 25.96 7.46
C THR A 129 31.32 27.09 8.49
N GLY A 130 30.53 26.91 9.56
CA GLY A 130 30.41 27.82 10.69
C GLY A 130 31.26 27.43 11.91
N ASP A 131 30.96 28.03 13.06
CA ASP A 131 31.73 27.87 14.30
C ASP A 131 31.42 26.57 15.08
N SER A 132 30.33 25.88 14.76
CA SER A 132 29.88 24.68 15.44
C SER A 132 29.21 23.69 14.50
N ILE A 133 29.18 22.42 14.94
CA ILE A 133 28.39 21.37 14.31
C ILE A 133 27.02 21.31 14.97
N ASP A 134 25.99 21.26 14.14
CA ASP A 134 24.59 21.11 14.49
C ASP A 134 24.35 19.77 15.20
N LYS A 135 23.38 19.72 16.11
CA LYS A 135 23.17 18.55 17.00
C LYS A 135 21.76 18.00 16.96
N GLY A 136 20.90 18.54 16.09
CA GLY A 136 19.55 18.04 15.90
C GLY A 136 19.56 16.63 15.32
N GLN A 137 18.52 15.87 15.62
CA GLN A 137 18.34 14.52 15.11
C GLN A 137 16.85 14.25 14.92
N ILE A 138 16.50 13.63 13.79
CA ILE A 138 15.16 13.10 13.55
C ILE A 138 15.27 11.59 13.35
N ASP A 139 14.55 10.83 14.18
CA ASP A 139 14.46 9.38 14.11
C ASP A 139 13.03 8.94 13.84
N GLY A 140 12.86 7.88 13.06
CA GLY A 140 11.54 7.33 12.78
C GLY A 140 11.57 5.99 12.07
N GLN A 141 10.40 5.58 11.60
CA GLN A 141 10.19 4.32 10.90
C GLN A 141 9.21 4.48 9.73
N VAL A 142 9.50 3.79 8.64
CA VAL A 142 8.58 3.56 7.52
C VAL A 142 7.91 2.20 7.73
N PHE A 143 6.60 2.22 7.93
CA PHE A 143 5.76 1.03 8.09
C PHE A 143 5.37 0.49 6.72
N ASP A 144 6.31 -0.21 6.10
CA ASP A 144 6.08 -0.99 4.88
C ASP A 144 6.87 -2.31 4.95
N GLY A 145 6.28 -3.40 4.44
CA GLY A 145 6.92 -4.72 4.42
C GLY A 145 8.17 -4.79 3.53
N ARG A 146 8.45 -3.72 2.77
CA ARG A 146 9.64 -3.53 1.93
C ARG A 146 10.08 -2.07 1.99
N ALA A 147 10.80 -1.69 3.04
CA ALA A 147 11.35 -0.33 3.19
C ALA A 147 12.69 -0.11 2.45
N GLN A 148 13.26 -1.16 1.84
CA GLN A 148 14.50 -1.05 1.09
C GLN A 148 14.31 -0.20 -0.17
N GLY A 149 15.18 0.79 -0.37
CA GLY A 149 15.09 1.74 -1.49
C GLY A 149 14.27 2.99 -1.18
N VAL A 150 13.72 3.09 0.03
CA VAL A 150 13.02 4.29 0.50
C VAL A 150 14.03 5.26 1.09
N SER A 151 13.87 6.55 0.80
CA SER A 151 14.62 7.64 1.41
C SER A 151 13.68 8.55 2.18
N VAL A 152 14.14 9.14 3.29
CA VAL A 152 13.41 10.22 3.95
C VAL A 152 14.05 11.54 3.55
N TRP A 153 13.23 12.44 3.02
CA TRP A 153 13.60 13.78 2.57
C TRP A 153 13.02 14.81 3.54
N ALA A 154 13.85 15.70 4.07
CA ALA A 154 13.45 16.78 4.94
C ALA A 154 13.75 18.14 4.29
N TYR A 155 12.73 18.98 4.21
CA TYR A 155 12.77 20.31 3.61
C TYR A 155 12.72 21.38 4.71
N ILE A 156 13.63 22.35 4.67
CA ILE A 156 13.65 23.47 5.61
C ILE A 156 12.50 24.42 5.27
N LEU A 157 11.60 24.64 6.23
CA LEU A 157 10.58 25.67 6.14
C LEU A 157 11.17 26.98 6.66
N SER A 158 11.71 27.79 5.75
CA SER A 158 12.19 29.15 6.02
C SER A 158 11.05 30.16 5.86
N ASP A 159 10.94 30.78 4.69
CA ASP A 159 10.00 31.88 4.41
C ASP A 159 8.81 31.46 3.51
N SER A 160 8.96 30.35 2.78
CA SER A 160 7.91 29.77 1.93
C SER A 160 7.52 28.40 2.46
N THR A 161 6.22 28.19 2.69
CA THR A 161 5.66 26.87 3.04
C THR A 161 5.32 26.02 1.81
N LEU A 162 5.54 26.57 0.61
CA LEU A 162 5.31 25.91 -0.67
C LEU A 162 6.53 25.04 -0.99
N ILE A 163 6.51 23.82 -0.46
CA ILE A 163 7.43 22.75 -0.84
C ILE A 163 6.73 21.87 -1.87
N ASP A 164 7.38 21.64 -3.00
CA ASP A 164 6.87 20.76 -4.06
C ASP A 164 7.93 19.68 -4.34
N PRO A 165 7.83 18.49 -3.71
CA PRO A 165 8.81 17.43 -3.90
C PRO A 165 8.84 16.91 -5.35
N THR A 166 7.86 17.26 -6.20
CA THR A 166 7.91 16.93 -7.64
C THR A 166 8.88 17.79 -8.44
N LYS A 167 9.38 18.88 -7.83
CA LYS A 167 10.28 19.85 -8.48
C LYS A 167 11.61 20.03 -7.77
N THR A 168 11.70 19.69 -6.49
CA THR A 168 12.87 19.96 -5.65
C THR A 168 13.25 18.75 -4.81
N SER A 169 14.54 18.44 -4.76
CA SER A 169 15.13 17.49 -3.79
C SER A 169 14.99 18.00 -2.36
N GLY A 170 15.00 17.08 -1.40
CA GLY A 170 15.01 17.44 0.02
C GLY A 170 16.32 18.10 0.43
N ASP A 171 16.24 19.13 1.28
CA ASP A 171 17.43 19.78 1.84
C ASP A 171 18.30 18.78 2.59
N TYR A 172 17.69 17.89 3.39
CA TYR A 172 18.37 16.75 4.02
C TYR A 172 17.76 15.46 3.48
N SER A 173 18.59 14.42 3.33
CA SER A 173 18.10 13.10 2.98
C SER A 173 18.87 11.98 3.69
N THR A 174 18.17 10.87 3.95
CA THR A 174 18.78 9.65 4.48
C THR A 174 18.09 8.43 3.90
N GLN A 175 18.81 7.32 3.77
CA GLN A 175 18.23 6.04 3.37
C GLN A 175 17.53 5.38 4.56
N VAL A 176 16.43 4.71 4.28
CA VAL A 176 15.74 3.86 5.25
C VAL A 176 16.42 2.49 5.27
N GLY A 177 16.70 2.00 6.48
CA GLY A 177 17.26 0.67 6.71
C GLY A 177 16.31 -0.45 6.28
N ALA A 178 16.84 -1.66 6.12
CA ALA A 178 16.04 -2.84 5.77
C ALA A 178 14.97 -3.19 6.83
N ASP A 179 15.15 -2.73 8.06
CA ASP A 179 14.20 -2.84 9.19
C ASP A 179 13.14 -1.71 9.21
N GLY A 180 13.16 -0.83 8.21
CA GLY A 180 12.26 0.31 8.08
C GLY A 180 12.68 1.53 8.91
N ARG A 181 13.77 1.47 9.68
CA ARG A 181 14.19 2.59 10.54
C ARG A 181 15.07 3.57 9.77
N PHE A 182 14.99 4.85 10.15
CA PHE A 182 15.88 5.88 9.60
C PHE A 182 16.31 6.86 10.69
N SER A 183 17.41 7.55 10.43
CA SER A 183 17.92 8.62 11.27
C SER A 183 18.54 9.72 10.41
N ILE A 184 18.18 10.98 10.67
CA ILE A 184 18.79 12.17 10.07
C ILE A 184 19.52 12.92 11.19
N PRO A 185 20.84 12.71 11.36
CA PRO A 185 21.63 13.37 12.39
C PRO A 185 22.13 14.76 11.95
N PHE A 186 22.64 15.51 12.92
CA PHE A 186 23.26 16.85 12.75
C PHE A 186 22.36 17.87 12.03
N MET A 187 21.07 17.82 12.32
CA MET A 187 20.11 18.79 11.79
C MET A 187 20.28 20.14 12.49
N ALA A 188 20.27 21.19 11.69
CA ALA A 188 20.27 22.56 12.19
C ALA A 188 18.96 22.88 12.94
N ASP A 189 18.99 23.94 13.74
CA ASP A 189 17.78 24.49 14.33
C ASP A 189 16.87 25.03 13.21
N GLY A 190 15.59 24.64 13.22
CA GLY A 190 14.65 24.98 12.16
C GLY A 190 13.36 24.14 12.21
N THR A 191 12.44 24.48 11.30
CA THR A 191 11.22 23.70 11.07
C THR A 191 11.37 22.93 9.76
N TYR A 192 10.95 21.68 9.75
CA TYR A 192 11.19 20.74 8.67
C TYR A 192 9.90 20.07 8.23
N ARG A 193 9.68 20.00 6.91
CA ARG A 193 8.66 19.14 6.33
C ARG A 193 9.28 17.87 5.80
N LEU A 194 8.75 16.72 6.18
CA LEU A 194 9.34 15.43 5.81
C LEU A 194 8.41 14.60 4.92
N TYR A 195 9.03 13.92 3.96
CA TYR A 195 8.41 12.90 3.13
C TYR A 195 9.28 11.65 3.12
N ALA A 196 8.69 10.46 3.14
CA ALA A 196 9.39 9.24 2.79
C ALA A 196 9.05 8.89 1.34
N VAL A 197 10.06 8.72 0.48
CA VAL A 197 9.90 8.53 -0.97
C VAL A 197 10.64 7.29 -1.41
N GLU A 198 9.94 6.40 -2.11
CA GLU A 198 10.55 5.34 -2.91
C GLU A 198 10.72 5.88 -4.34
N ASP A 199 11.85 6.53 -4.59
CA ASP A 199 12.22 7.11 -5.89
C ASP A 199 12.77 6.00 -6.79
N ALA A 200 11.87 5.33 -7.52
CA ALA A 200 12.22 4.19 -8.36
C ALA A 200 13.08 4.62 -9.56
N GLY A 201 12.84 5.83 -10.07
CA GLY A 201 13.58 6.43 -11.19
C GLY A 201 14.94 7.00 -10.79
N LYS A 202 15.24 7.12 -9.49
CA LYS A 202 16.42 7.79 -8.92
C LYS A 202 16.61 9.20 -9.49
N THR A 203 15.51 9.92 -9.64
CA THR A 203 15.50 11.25 -10.26
C THR A 203 15.84 12.35 -9.24
N GLY A 204 15.79 12.06 -7.94
CA GLY A 204 16.00 13.04 -6.86
C GLY A 204 14.79 13.93 -6.60
N VAL A 205 13.68 13.68 -7.29
CA VAL A 205 12.37 14.34 -7.11
C VAL A 205 11.28 13.28 -7.12
N TYR A 206 10.14 13.58 -6.51
CA TYR A 206 9.00 12.67 -6.46
C TYR A 206 8.23 12.69 -7.79
N ASN A 207 8.09 11.54 -8.43
CA ASN A 207 7.21 11.33 -9.57
C ASN A 207 5.92 10.61 -9.16
N PRO A 208 4.76 11.29 -9.10
CA PRO A 208 3.49 10.68 -8.72
C PRO A 208 3.05 9.46 -9.54
N MET A 209 3.53 9.33 -10.78
CA MET A 209 3.17 8.21 -11.66
C MET A 209 4.01 6.95 -11.42
N GLU A 210 5.21 7.08 -10.86
CA GLU A 210 6.19 5.99 -10.75
C GLU A 210 6.50 5.65 -9.29
N ASP A 211 6.56 6.66 -8.43
CA ASP A 211 7.10 6.58 -7.08
C ASP A 211 6.01 6.36 -6.03
N ARG A 212 6.44 5.88 -4.85
CA ARG A 212 5.61 5.90 -3.65
C ARG A 212 6.06 7.02 -2.74
N ILE A 213 5.12 7.65 -2.05
CA ILE A 213 5.39 8.71 -1.09
C ILE A 213 4.60 8.49 0.21
N ALA A 214 5.11 9.03 1.31
CA ALA A 214 4.40 9.17 2.56
C ALA A 214 4.66 10.56 3.14
N MET A 215 3.61 11.18 3.67
CA MET A 215 3.72 12.44 4.40
C MET A 215 4.01 12.17 5.86
N ALA A 216 4.85 13.01 6.49
CA ALA A 216 4.92 13.05 7.94
C ALA A 216 3.58 13.52 8.52
N ASN A 217 3.29 13.12 9.75
CA ASN A 217 2.05 13.50 10.43
C ASN A 217 2.03 14.95 10.93
N ARG A 218 3.14 15.68 10.76
CA ARG A 218 3.32 17.10 11.07
C ARG A 218 4.62 17.61 10.48
N ASP A 219 4.76 18.92 10.45
CA ASP A 219 6.08 19.56 10.34
C ASP A 219 6.83 19.41 11.68
N VAL A 220 8.14 19.23 11.61
CA VAL A 220 9.02 18.87 12.73
C VAL A 220 9.91 20.05 13.11
N VAL A 221 9.96 20.40 14.39
CA VAL A 221 10.77 21.52 14.89
C VAL A 221 11.99 20.99 15.63
N ILE A 222 13.18 21.38 15.18
CA ILE A 222 14.45 21.17 15.87
C ILE A 222 14.89 22.50 16.49
N LYS A 223 15.22 22.48 17.79
CA LYS A 223 15.71 23.66 18.52
C LYS A 223 16.63 23.24 19.65
N ALA A 224 17.45 24.16 20.16
CA ALA A 224 18.42 23.91 21.23
C ALA A 224 17.89 23.10 22.46
N GLY A 225 16.60 23.18 22.79
CA GLY A 225 15.95 22.42 23.88
C GLY A 225 15.24 21.11 23.48
N GLN A 226 15.08 20.85 22.19
CA GLN A 226 14.49 19.64 21.61
C GLN A 226 15.37 19.21 20.44
N ARG A 227 16.49 18.58 20.79
CA ARG A 227 17.53 18.19 19.83
C ARG A 227 17.27 16.84 19.18
N SER A 228 16.28 16.09 19.63
CA SER A 228 15.91 14.80 19.04
C SER A 228 14.39 14.72 18.97
N VAL A 229 13.88 14.38 17.79
CA VAL A 229 12.48 14.01 17.56
C VAL A 229 12.48 12.54 17.19
N LYS A 230 11.60 11.75 17.80
CA LYS A 230 11.58 10.30 17.66
C LYS A 230 10.23 9.85 17.13
N ASN A 231 10.12 8.56 16.81
CA ASN A 231 8.86 7.89 16.53
C ASN A 231 8.03 8.53 15.41
N LEU A 232 8.66 9.22 14.45
CA LEU A 232 7.97 9.59 13.21
C LEU A 232 7.60 8.33 12.45
N ALA A 233 6.34 8.26 12.06
CA ALA A 233 5.76 7.11 11.40
C ALA A 233 5.36 7.49 9.98
N PHE A 234 5.90 6.78 8.98
CA PHE A 234 5.50 6.95 7.59
C PHE A 234 4.77 5.70 7.10
N ARG A 235 3.68 5.89 6.36
CA ARG A 235 2.99 4.84 5.62
C ARG A 235 2.99 5.20 4.14
N LEU A 236 3.73 4.43 3.35
CA LEU A 236 3.85 4.67 1.90
C LEU A 236 2.52 4.47 1.19
N MET A 237 2.25 5.32 0.23
CA MET A 237 1.14 5.23 -0.71
C MET A 237 1.63 5.45 -2.14
N ARG A 238 0.88 4.92 -3.11
CA ARG A 238 0.93 5.39 -4.50
C ARG A 238 -0.14 6.47 -4.65
N GLN A 239 0.23 7.62 -5.19
CA GLN A 239 -0.74 8.63 -5.52
C GLN A 239 -1.51 8.18 -6.76
N ASP A 240 -2.84 8.10 -6.62
CA ASP A 240 -3.68 7.88 -7.78
C ASP A 240 -3.76 9.17 -8.57
N THR A 241 -3.17 9.18 -9.76
CA THR A 241 -3.20 10.32 -10.69
C THR A 241 -4.06 10.04 -11.91
N LEU A 242 -4.62 8.84 -12.02
CA LEU A 242 -5.39 8.47 -13.20
C LEU A 242 -6.84 8.91 -13.00
N ALA A 243 -7.38 9.58 -14.01
CA ALA A 243 -8.80 9.86 -14.02
C ALA A 243 -9.58 8.57 -14.34
N PRO A 244 -10.78 8.39 -13.76
CA PRO A 244 -11.63 7.27 -14.12
C PRO A 244 -12.01 7.36 -15.60
N ALA A 245 -12.12 6.21 -16.25
CA ALA A 245 -12.54 6.09 -17.64
C ALA A 245 -13.58 4.98 -17.81
N ILE A 246 -14.41 5.08 -18.85
CA ILE A 246 -15.27 3.96 -19.25
C ILE A 246 -14.39 2.91 -19.92
N ASN A 247 -14.24 1.76 -19.28
CA ASN A 247 -13.38 0.67 -19.74
C ASN A 247 -14.11 -0.25 -20.72
N ASN A 248 -15.38 -0.56 -20.45
CA ASN A 248 -16.19 -1.40 -21.31
C ASN A 248 -17.68 -1.09 -21.16
N ILE A 249 -18.45 -1.31 -22.23
CA ILE A 249 -19.89 -1.32 -22.20
C ILE A 249 -20.42 -2.40 -23.14
N GLY A 250 -21.51 -3.04 -22.78
CA GLY A 250 -22.18 -4.00 -23.64
C GLY A 250 -23.61 -4.26 -23.18
N MET A 251 -24.46 -4.64 -24.12
CA MET A 251 -25.81 -5.09 -23.78
C MET A 251 -25.81 -6.56 -23.39
N ARG A 252 -26.48 -6.87 -22.28
CA ARG A 252 -26.73 -8.26 -21.84
C ARG A 252 -27.94 -8.84 -22.59
N ASP A 253 -28.93 -8.00 -22.83
CA ASP A 253 -30.16 -8.27 -23.55
C ASP A 253 -30.73 -6.96 -24.11
N ALA A 254 -31.91 -7.02 -24.75
CA ALA A 254 -32.58 -5.88 -25.38
C ALA A 254 -32.94 -4.71 -24.44
N SER A 255 -32.82 -4.87 -23.13
CA SER A 255 -33.21 -3.88 -22.11
C SER A 255 -32.21 -3.71 -20.96
N THR A 256 -31.08 -4.40 -21.00
CA THR A 256 -30.05 -4.35 -19.96
C THR A 256 -28.69 -4.00 -20.55
N VAL A 257 -28.09 -2.93 -20.04
CA VAL A 257 -26.76 -2.46 -20.44
C VAL A 257 -25.80 -2.59 -19.26
N GLU A 258 -24.72 -3.31 -19.45
CA GLU A 258 -23.60 -3.38 -18.50
C GLU A 258 -22.57 -2.30 -18.85
N VAL A 259 -22.19 -1.50 -17.87
CA VAL A 259 -21.14 -0.48 -17.97
C VAL A 259 -20.05 -0.82 -16.95
N LYS A 260 -18.78 -0.81 -17.37
CA LYS A 260 -17.62 -0.97 -16.50
C LYS A 260 -16.66 0.19 -16.62
N PHE A 261 -16.28 0.74 -15.47
CA PHE A 261 -15.26 1.78 -15.37
C PHE A 261 -13.87 1.17 -15.06
N SER A 262 -12.80 1.95 -15.25
CA SER A 262 -11.43 1.59 -14.87
C SER A 262 -11.30 1.35 -13.36
N GLU A 263 -12.11 2.06 -12.58
CA GLU A 263 -12.08 2.11 -11.12
C GLU A 263 -13.45 2.46 -10.52
N ASN A 264 -13.51 2.54 -9.20
CA ASN A 264 -14.74 2.90 -8.50
C ASN A 264 -15.02 4.39 -8.70
N ILE A 265 -16.25 4.72 -9.09
CA ILE A 265 -16.67 6.11 -9.30
C ILE A 265 -17.69 6.58 -8.27
N THR A 266 -17.72 7.88 -8.08
CA THR A 266 -18.67 8.66 -7.29
C THR A 266 -19.25 9.78 -8.15
N ALA A 267 -20.44 10.25 -7.80
CA ALA A 267 -21.11 11.36 -8.48
C ALA A 267 -21.71 12.29 -7.43
N ALA A 268 -21.86 13.57 -7.77
CA ALA A 268 -22.56 14.53 -6.91
C ALA A 268 -24.05 14.20 -6.77
N ASP A 269 -24.66 13.65 -7.82
CA ASP A 269 -26.02 13.13 -7.78
C ASP A 269 -26.03 11.67 -7.30
N SER A 270 -26.83 11.41 -6.27
CA SER A 270 -27.08 10.06 -5.76
C SER A 270 -27.95 9.19 -6.70
N GLN A 271 -28.72 9.82 -7.60
CA GLN A 271 -29.54 9.14 -8.60
C GLN A 271 -28.75 8.90 -9.88
N TRP A 272 -28.16 7.72 -9.99
CA TRP A 272 -27.36 7.30 -11.15
C TRP A 272 -28.10 7.36 -12.51
N THR A 273 -29.44 7.27 -12.51
CA THR A 273 -30.28 7.46 -13.71
C THR A 273 -30.14 8.85 -14.32
N SER A 274 -29.79 9.87 -13.53
CA SER A 274 -29.54 11.23 -14.01
C SER A 274 -28.08 11.44 -14.47
N VAL A 275 -27.16 10.61 -13.97
CA VAL A 275 -25.72 10.71 -14.25
C VAL A 275 -25.39 10.13 -15.61
N PHE A 276 -26.10 9.07 -16.01
CA PHE A 276 -25.87 8.35 -17.25
C PHE A 276 -26.90 8.68 -18.32
N THR A 277 -26.48 8.70 -19.57
CA THR A 277 -27.38 8.82 -20.72
C THR A 277 -26.98 7.84 -21.82
N ILE A 278 -27.98 7.33 -22.53
CA ILE A 278 -27.79 6.52 -23.74
C ILE A 278 -28.62 7.16 -24.84
N GLY A 279 -28.03 7.35 -26.00
CA GLY A 279 -28.72 7.86 -27.18
C GLY A 279 -28.00 7.48 -28.45
N ASP A 280 -28.52 7.93 -29.59
CA ASP A 280 -27.82 7.76 -30.86
C ASP A 280 -26.46 8.51 -30.84
N THR A 281 -25.55 8.12 -31.72
CA THR A 281 -24.19 8.72 -31.78
C THR A 281 -24.19 10.22 -32.06
N LEU A 282 -25.26 10.76 -32.66
CA LEU A 282 -25.49 12.18 -32.95
C LEU A 282 -26.25 12.90 -31.82
N GLN A 283 -26.68 12.19 -30.78
CA GLN A 283 -27.47 12.65 -29.64
C GLN A 283 -28.78 13.35 -30.02
N LYS A 284 -29.49 12.86 -31.04
CA LYS A 284 -30.80 13.40 -31.43
C LYS A 284 -31.96 12.67 -30.76
N SER A 285 -31.75 11.41 -30.42
CA SER A 285 -32.69 10.54 -29.73
C SER A 285 -32.00 9.88 -28.53
N PHE A 286 -32.79 9.65 -27.48
CA PHE A 286 -32.32 9.08 -26.22
C PHE A 286 -33.17 7.87 -25.85
N ILE A 287 -32.51 6.88 -25.27
CA ILE A 287 -33.15 5.71 -24.68
C ILE A 287 -33.33 6.00 -23.19
N GLN A 288 -34.56 5.82 -22.69
CA GLN A 288 -34.84 6.06 -21.28
C GLN A 288 -34.12 5.02 -20.42
N ILE A 289 -33.37 5.48 -19.42
CA ILE A 289 -32.83 4.64 -18.34
C ILE A 289 -33.82 4.70 -17.18
N HIS A 290 -34.40 3.56 -16.82
CA HIS A 290 -35.40 3.45 -15.76
C HIS A 290 -34.77 3.25 -14.38
N LYS A 291 -33.73 2.40 -14.32
CA LYS A 291 -33.05 2.05 -13.08
C LYS A 291 -31.57 1.79 -13.36
N VAL A 292 -30.74 1.99 -12.34
CA VAL A 292 -29.31 1.71 -12.36
C VAL A 292 -28.92 1.12 -11.01
N ALA A 293 -28.07 0.09 -11.01
CA ALA A 293 -27.49 -0.43 -9.79
C ALA A 293 -26.05 -0.85 -10.03
N ARG A 294 -25.25 -0.64 -8.99
CA ARG A 294 -23.85 -1.07 -8.96
C ARG A 294 -23.78 -2.54 -8.58
N PHE A 295 -22.91 -3.30 -9.23
CA PHE A 295 -22.73 -4.70 -8.94
C PHE A 295 -21.92 -4.89 -7.64
N PRO A 296 -22.41 -5.67 -6.66
CA PRO A 296 -21.84 -5.71 -5.31
C PRO A 296 -20.47 -6.40 -5.21
N LEU A 297 -20.14 -7.29 -6.16
CA LEU A 297 -18.84 -7.99 -6.19
C LEU A 297 -17.81 -7.33 -7.12
N ASP A 298 -18.22 -6.32 -7.89
CA ASP A 298 -17.35 -5.48 -8.74
C ASP A 298 -17.91 -4.06 -8.74
N ASN A 299 -17.43 -3.22 -7.80
CA ASN A 299 -17.90 -1.86 -7.61
C ASN A 299 -17.63 -0.92 -8.80
N LYS A 300 -16.91 -1.38 -9.83
CA LYS A 300 -16.66 -0.67 -11.09
C LYS A 300 -17.74 -0.92 -12.14
N ARG A 301 -18.58 -1.95 -11.92
CA ARG A 301 -19.64 -2.38 -12.82
C ARG A 301 -20.99 -1.80 -12.39
N PHE A 302 -21.75 -1.33 -13.37
CA PHE A 302 -23.15 -0.94 -13.23
C PHE A 302 -23.99 -1.67 -14.26
N ASP A 303 -25.17 -2.11 -13.85
CA ASP A 303 -26.19 -2.57 -14.79
C ASP A 303 -27.30 -1.52 -14.85
N LEU A 304 -27.63 -1.13 -16.08
CA LEU A 304 -28.61 -0.13 -16.42
C LEU A 304 -29.78 -0.81 -17.10
N ILE A 305 -30.98 -0.39 -16.71
CA ILE A 305 -32.21 -0.91 -17.28
C ILE A 305 -32.83 0.17 -18.12
N THR A 306 -33.10 -0.19 -19.36
CA THR A 306 -33.57 0.75 -20.37
C THR A 306 -34.95 0.38 -20.88
N ASP A 307 -35.51 1.24 -21.73
CA ASP A 307 -36.53 0.79 -22.68
C ASP A 307 -36.01 -0.41 -23.48
N THR A 308 -36.90 -1.35 -23.79
CA THR A 308 -36.58 -2.50 -24.65
C THR A 308 -36.35 -2.03 -26.08
N LEU A 309 -35.17 -2.29 -26.60
CA LEU A 309 -34.79 -1.93 -27.96
C LEU A 309 -35.44 -2.86 -28.98
N LYS A 310 -35.91 -2.25 -30.07
CA LYS A 310 -36.61 -2.93 -31.17
C LYS A 310 -35.80 -3.02 -32.45
N THR A 311 -34.67 -2.33 -32.50
CA THR A 311 -33.75 -2.27 -33.65
C THR A 311 -32.32 -2.28 -33.14
N GLU A 312 -31.44 -2.92 -33.90
CA GLU A 312 -30.00 -2.89 -33.64
C GLU A 312 -29.38 -1.67 -34.32
N GLU A 313 -28.61 -0.91 -33.55
CA GLU A 313 -27.97 0.33 -33.98
C GLU A 313 -26.73 0.64 -33.15
N PHE A 314 -25.89 1.55 -33.62
CA PHE A 314 -24.78 2.06 -32.82
C PHE A 314 -25.28 3.15 -31.88
N LEU A 315 -25.11 2.90 -30.59
CA LEU A 315 -25.49 3.80 -29.52
C LEU A 315 -24.24 4.42 -28.88
N ARG A 316 -24.47 5.54 -28.20
CA ARG A 316 -23.47 6.21 -27.38
C ARG A 316 -23.97 6.29 -25.95
N PHE A 317 -23.18 5.71 -25.05
CA PHE A 317 -23.30 5.98 -23.62
C PHE A 317 -22.48 7.22 -23.26
N ARG A 318 -23.01 8.06 -22.37
CA ARG A 318 -22.28 9.17 -21.75
C ARG A 318 -22.51 9.16 -20.25
N THR A 319 -21.51 9.64 -19.53
CA THR A 319 -21.64 10.02 -18.13
C THR A 319 -21.47 11.53 -17.98
N LYS A 320 -22.20 12.13 -17.03
CA LYS A 320 -21.87 13.44 -16.45
C LYS A 320 -20.55 13.35 -15.68
N THR A 321 -20.15 14.46 -15.07
CA THR A 321 -18.99 14.53 -14.19
C THR A 321 -19.10 13.50 -13.06
N VAL A 322 -18.18 12.53 -13.09
CA VAL A 322 -17.94 11.56 -12.03
C VAL A 322 -16.48 11.64 -11.60
N MET A 323 -16.20 11.26 -10.36
CA MET A 323 -14.87 11.26 -9.78
C MET A 323 -14.55 9.88 -9.23
N ASP A 324 -13.27 9.53 -9.11
CA ASP A 324 -12.85 8.36 -8.35
C ASP A 324 -13.01 8.57 -6.83
N THR A 325 -12.43 7.69 -6.03
CA THR A 325 -12.45 7.81 -4.56
C THR A 325 -11.44 8.82 -3.99
N ILE A 326 -10.51 9.31 -4.81
CA ILE A 326 -9.44 10.26 -4.42
C ILE A 326 -9.74 11.68 -4.94
N GLY A 327 -10.74 11.83 -5.81
CA GLY A 327 -11.21 13.09 -6.39
C GLY A 327 -10.78 13.34 -7.84
N ASN A 328 -10.10 12.39 -8.51
CA ASN A 328 -9.76 12.55 -9.92
C ASN A 328 -11.04 12.53 -10.75
N THR A 329 -11.25 13.57 -11.55
CA THR A 329 -12.47 13.72 -12.35
C THR A 329 -12.30 13.09 -13.73
N ILE A 330 -13.32 12.35 -14.19
CA ILE A 330 -13.34 11.81 -15.56
C ILE A 330 -13.08 12.90 -16.59
N LEU A 331 -12.16 12.65 -17.52
CA LEU A 331 -11.86 13.60 -18.59
C LEU A 331 -12.93 13.52 -19.70
N PRO A 332 -13.27 14.62 -20.38
CA PRO A 332 -14.30 14.63 -21.43
C PRO A 332 -14.06 13.64 -22.57
N ALA A 333 -12.79 13.32 -22.87
CA ALA A 333 -12.43 12.34 -23.89
C ALA A 333 -12.76 10.88 -23.48
N PHE A 334 -12.92 10.62 -22.19
CA PHE A 334 -13.20 9.29 -21.63
C PHE A 334 -14.60 9.18 -21.01
N SER A 335 -15.41 10.23 -21.12
CA SER A 335 -16.75 10.30 -20.53
C SER A 335 -17.86 9.75 -21.44
N PHE A 336 -17.50 9.12 -22.56
CA PHE A 336 -18.43 8.45 -23.47
C PHE A 336 -17.84 7.17 -24.05
N PHE A 337 -18.71 6.26 -24.48
CA PHE A 337 -18.33 5.01 -25.14
C PHE A 337 -19.41 4.64 -26.16
N ASP A 338 -18.97 4.28 -27.37
CA ASP A 338 -19.86 3.85 -28.45
C ASP A 338 -19.94 2.33 -28.49
N PHE A 339 -21.14 1.78 -28.64
CA PHE A 339 -21.37 0.34 -28.63
C PHE A 339 -22.52 -0.06 -29.55
N GLU A 340 -22.51 -1.32 -29.95
CA GLU A 340 -23.57 -1.92 -30.75
C GLU A 340 -24.69 -2.42 -29.84
N SER A 341 -25.93 -2.05 -30.16
CA SER A 341 -27.10 -2.50 -29.43
C SER A 341 -27.55 -3.89 -29.89
N THR A 342 -28.38 -4.56 -29.09
CA THR A 342 -29.00 -5.83 -29.47
C THR A 342 -30.50 -5.83 -29.19
N THR A 343 -31.23 -6.65 -29.94
CA THR A 343 -32.68 -6.88 -29.73
C THR A 343 -32.97 -8.26 -29.14
N ARG A 344 -31.92 -9.00 -28.75
CA ARG A 344 -32.05 -10.35 -28.19
C ARG A 344 -32.72 -10.30 -26.83
N ALA A 345 -33.79 -11.06 -26.67
CA ALA A 345 -34.39 -11.30 -25.37
C ALA A 345 -33.42 -12.11 -24.49
N ASP A 346 -33.43 -11.84 -23.20
CA ASP A 346 -32.77 -12.67 -22.22
C ASP A 346 -33.53 -14.00 -22.06
N THR A 347 -32.77 -15.08 -22.15
CA THR A 347 -33.26 -16.46 -22.07
C THR A 347 -32.36 -17.32 -21.17
N VAL A 348 -31.41 -16.69 -20.48
CA VAL A 348 -30.38 -17.36 -19.71
C VAL A 348 -30.80 -17.34 -18.25
N ALA A 349 -30.86 -18.51 -17.63
CA ALA A 349 -31.14 -18.61 -16.21
C ALA A 349 -30.07 -17.91 -15.36
N PRO A 350 -30.47 -17.24 -14.26
CA PRO A 350 -29.53 -16.65 -13.32
C PRO A 350 -28.68 -17.68 -12.60
N ARG A 351 -27.65 -17.20 -11.91
CA ARG A 351 -26.67 -18.01 -11.16
C ARG A 351 -26.32 -17.35 -9.84
N ILE A 352 -26.18 -18.18 -8.81
CA ILE A 352 -25.55 -17.78 -7.55
C ILE A 352 -24.03 -17.78 -7.76
N ILE A 353 -23.40 -16.63 -7.58
CA ILE A 353 -21.96 -16.44 -7.76
C ILE A 353 -21.18 -16.39 -6.45
N ARG A 354 -21.87 -16.10 -5.34
CA ARG A 354 -21.30 -16.15 -3.99
C ARG A 354 -22.39 -16.40 -2.97
N PHE A 355 -22.05 -17.11 -1.90
CA PHE A 355 -22.93 -17.38 -0.79
C PHE A 355 -22.15 -17.20 0.52
N LEU A 356 -22.66 -16.39 1.43
CA LEU A 356 -22.08 -16.20 2.75
C LEU A 356 -23.07 -16.65 3.83
N PRO A 357 -22.63 -17.34 4.88
CA PRO A 357 -21.31 -17.95 5.05
C PRO A 357 -20.99 -18.98 3.97
N GLU A 358 -19.72 -19.10 3.58
CA GLU A 358 -19.29 -20.05 2.54
C GLU A 358 -19.66 -21.49 2.91
N HIS A 359 -19.96 -22.33 1.91
CA HIS A 359 -20.36 -23.72 2.14
C HIS A 359 -19.27 -24.48 2.92
N THR A 360 -19.68 -25.19 3.97
CA THR A 360 -18.82 -25.93 4.93
C THR A 360 -17.87 -25.08 5.77
N SER A 361 -18.05 -23.75 5.80
CA SER A 361 -17.28 -22.88 6.68
C SER A 361 -17.49 -23.23 8.15
N ALA A 362 -16.42 -23.10 8.94
CA ALA A 362 -16.44 -23.23 10.39
C ALA A 362 -16.18 -21.88 11.04
N ASN A 363 -16.39 -21.79 12.36
CA ASN A 363 -16.18 -20.57 13.15
C ASN A 363 -17.03 -19.39 12.69
N VAL A 364 -18.22 -19.66 12.16
CA VAL A 364 -19.17 -18.62 11.75
C VAL A 364 -19.78 -17.97 12.99
N ALA A 365 -19.90 -16.64 12.98
CA ALA A 365 -20.51 -15.89 14.08
C ALA A 365 -21.97 -16.35 14.31
N GLN A 366 -22.41 -16.36 15.57
CA GLN A 366 -23.74 -16.85 15.91
C GLN A 366 -24.87 -15.88 15.48
N ASP A 367 -24.54 -14.62 15.21
CA ASP A 367 -25.44 -13.56 14.71
C ASP A 367 -25.31 -13.34 13.19
N THR A 368 -24.71 -14.31 12.48
CA THR A 368 -24.44 -14.22 11.05
C THR A 368 -25.70 -13.96 10.22
N THR A 369 -25.59 -13.05 9.25
CA THR A 369 -26.55 -12.92 8.15
C THR A 369 -26.11 -13.82 7.00
N ILE A 370 -27.07 -14.55 6.44
CA ILE A 370 -26.85 -15.35 5.24
C ILE A 370 -27.06 -14.46 4.02
N MET A 371 -26.06 -14.35 3.13
CA MET A 371 -26.11 -13.49 1.95
C MET A 371 -25.95 -14.32 0.68
N ILE A 372 -26.81 -14.07 -0.31
CA ILE A 372 -26.81 -14.74 -1.61
C ILE A 372 -26.57 -13.69 -2.69
N TYR A 373 -25.51 -13.86 -3.46
CA TYR A 373 -25.14 -12.96 -4.55
C TYR A 373 -25.45 -13.62 -5.89
N PHE A 374 -26.16 -12.90 -6.75
CA PHE A 374 -26.53 -13.32 -8.10
C PHE A 374 -25.68 -12.59 -9.14
N ASN A 375 -25.49 -13.21 -10.31
CA ASN A 375 -24.75 -12.62 -11.45
C ASN A 375 -25.50 -11.47 -12.15
N GLU A 376 -26.81 -11.36 -11.95
CA GLU A 376 -27.68 -10.42 -12.64
C GLU A 376 -28.85 -9.96 -11.77
N TRP A 377 -29.67 -9.05 -12.30
CA TRP A 377 -30.82 -8.50 -11.58
C TRP A 377 -31.95 -9.51 -11.45
N MET A 378 -32.24 -9.80 -10.18
CA MET A 378 -33.33 -10.68 -9.80
C MET A 378 -34.64 -9.90 -9.70
N GLN A 379 -35.74 -10.61 -9.92
CA GLN A 379 -37.06 -10.16 -9.49
C GLN A 379 -37.18 -10.33 -7.97
N GLU A 380 -37.80 -9.36 -7.31
CA GLU A 380 -38.12 -9.49 -5.89
C GLU A 380 -39.07 -10.67 -5.67
N ILE A 381 -38.69 -11.55 -4.74
CA ILE A 381 -39.46 -12.76 -4.41
C ILE A 381 -40.68 -12.33 -3.56
N PRO A 382 -41.88 -12.85 -3.87
CA PRO A 382 -43.10 -12.43 -3.19
C PRO A 382 -43.28 -12.98 -1.76
N ASP A 383 -42.56 -14.03 -1.36
CA ASP A 383 -42.64 -14.62 0.00
C ASP A 383 -41.32 -15.32 0.41
N ASP A 384 -40.96 -15.22 1.70
CA ASP A 384 -39.80 -15.84 2.35
C ASP A 384 -39.98 -17.35 2.60
N SER A 385 -41.13 -17.93 2.23
CA SER A 385 -41.40 -19.37 2.33
C SER A 385 -40.44 -20.25 1.54
N SER A 386 -39.66 -19.66 0.63
CA SER A 386 -38.68 -20.32 -0.23
C SER A 386 -37.39 -20.71 0.49
N PHE A 387 -37.23 -20.30 1.76
CA PHE A 387 -36.02 -20.50 2.55
C PHE A 387 -36.34 -21.14 3.90
N PHE A 388 -35.46 -22.01 4.38
CA PHE A 388 -35.42 -22.32 5.80
C PHE A 388 -34.02 -22.70 6.27
N LEU A 389 -33.66 -22.13 7.42
CA LEU A 389 -32.49 -22.50 8.19
C LEU A 389 -32.89 -23.59 9.19
N GLN A 390 -32.09 -24.64 9.32
CA GLN A 390 -32.31 -25.69 10.32
C GLN A 390 -31.00 -26.17 10.94
N ASP A 391 -31.08 -26.66 12.17
CA ASP A 391 -29.96 -27.32 12.84
C ASP A 391 -29.85 -28.82 12.48
N THR A 392 -28.87 -29.51 13.08
CA THR A 392 -28.70 -30.97 12.91
C THR A 392 -29.84 -31.83 13.44
N LEU A 393 -30.70 -31.29 14.31
CA LEU A 393 -31.86 -31.98 14.87
C LEU A 393 -33.12 -31.77 14.00
N GLY A 394 -33.02 -30.96 12.94
CA GLY A 394 -34.13 -30.61 12.05
C GLY A 394 -35.02 -29.49 12.60
N SER A 395 -34.60 -28.81 13.67
CA SER A 395 -35.34 -27.67 14.21
C SER A 395 -35.18 -26.49 13.27
N LYS A 396 -36.30 -25.95 12.76
CA LYS A 396 -36.29 -24.75 11.92
C LYS A 396 -36.00 -23.51 12.76
N ILE A 397 -35.10 -22.68 12.27
CA ILE A 397 -34.76 -21.38 12.86
C ILE A 397 -35.49 -20.30 12.07
N GLY A 398 -36.29 -19.49 12.78
CA GLY A 398 -36.94 -18.32 12.20
C GLY A 398 -35.94 -17.26 11.76
N GLY A 399 -36.32 -16.45 10.79
CA GLY A 399 -35.55 -15.31 10.30
C GLY A 399 -36.34 -14.52 9.28
N SER A 400 -35.81 -13.36 8.93
CA SER A 400 -36.40 -12.44 7.95
C SER A 400 -35.46 -12.23 6.76
N GLY A 401 -36.02 -12.27 5.56
CA GLY A 401 -35.36 -11.98 4.30
C GLY A 401 -35.54 -10.54 3.82
N SER A 402 -34.55 -10.02 3.09
CA SER A 402 -34.67 -8.77 2.35
C SER A 402 -33.70 -8.69 1.19
N TRP A 403 -34.08 -7.97 0.13
CA TRP A 403 -33.16 -7.59 -0.95
C TRP A 403 -32.36 -6.35 -0.54
N ASP A 404 -31.05 -6.49 -0.41
CA ASP A 404 -30.15 -5.36 -0.12
C ASP A 404 -29.96 -4.48 -1.35
N ASN A 405 -29.98 -5.12 -2.52
CA ASN A 405 -29.94 -4.56 -3.85
C ASN A 405 -30.43 -5.64 -4.83
N PRO A 406 -30.69 -5.34 -6.11
CA PRO A 406 -31.25 -6.32 -7.04
C PRO A 406 -30.37 -7.55 -7.33
N PHE A 407 -29.11 -7.59 -6.87
CA PHE A 407 -28.20 -8.72 -7.00
C PHE A 407 -27.98 -9.49 -5.70
N THR A 408 -28.47 -9.00 -4.56
CA THR A 408 -28.13 -9.53 -3.22
C THR A 408 -29.37 -9.71 -2.37
N TYR A 409 -29.62 -10.96 -1.98
CA TYR A 409 -30.63 -11.30 -0.99
C TYR A 409 -29.96 -11.65 0.34
N SER A 410 -30.48 -11.11 1.44
CA SER A 410 -29.99 -11.29 2.79
C SER A 410 -31.07 -11.92 3.66
N PHE A 411 -30.71 -12.98 4.40
CA PHE A 411 -31.56 -13.65 5.38
C PHE A 411 -30.91 -13.55 6.76
N LYS A 412 -31.59 -12.92 7.71
CA LYS A 412 -31.13 -12.74 9.08
C LYS A 412 -31.94 -13.63 10.04
N PRO A 413 -31.30 -14.55 10.78
CA PRO A 413 -31.99 -15.30 11.83
C PRO A 413 -32.59 -14.39 12.92
N ASP A 414 -33.78 -14.73 13.41
CA ASP A 414 -34.49 -13.96 14.45
C ASP A 414 -33.82 -14.07 15.83
N THR A 415 -33.06 -15.14 16.02
CA THR A 415 -32.40 -15.46 17.29
C THR A 415 -30.95 -15.84 17.05
N LEU A 416 -30.12 -15.64 18.07
CA LEU A 416 -28.72 -16.03 18.04
C LEU A 416 -28.62 -17.55 17.85
N LEU A 417 -27.82 -17.97 16.87
CA LEU A 417 -27.62 -19.39 16.57
C LEU A 417 -26.88 -20.09 17.70
N SER A 418 -27.16 -21.38 17.92
CA SER A 418 -26.49 -22.18 18.94
C SER A 418 -25.01 -22.36 18.61
N PRO A 419 -24.10 -22.36 19.59
CA PRO A 419 -22.66 -22.49 19.36
C PRO A 419 -22.29 -23.90 18.90
N ARG A 420 -21.17 -24.04 18.16
CA ARG A 420 -20.63 -25.32 17.70
C ARG A 420 -21.68 -26.21 17.01
N THR A 421 -22.62 -25.61 16.31
CA THR A 421 -23.78 -26.27 15.72
C THR A 421 -23.66 -26.19 14.21
N LEU A 422 -23.82 -27.34 13.54
CA LEU A 422 -23.91 -27.40 12.09
C LEU A 422 -25.32 -26.98 11.67
N TYR A 423 -25.39 -25.90 10.89
CA TYR A 423 -26.62 -25.41 10.28
C TYR A 423 -26.69 -25.79 8.81
N ARG A 424 -27.91 -26.00 8.33
CA ARG A 424 -28.25 -26.22 6.93
C ARG A 424 -29.23 -25.16 6.49
N PHE A 425 -28.85 -24.39 5.48
CA PHE A 425 -29.72 -23.45 4.80
C PHE A 425 -30.20 -24.09 3.50
N ASN A 426 -31.51 -24.29 3.40
CA ASN A 426 -32.14 -24.91 2.25
C ASN A 426 -32.96 -23.85 1.52
N PHE A 427 -32.92 -23.88 0.20
CA PHE A 427 -33.75 -23.01 -0.63
C PHE A 427 -34.16 -23.71 -1.92
N THR A 428 -35.35 -23.37 -2.40
CA THR A 428 -35.90 -23.88 -3.66
C THR A 428 -35.69 -22.83 -4.73
N THR A 429 -34.94 -23.20 -5.77
CA THR A 429 -34.43 -22.28 -6.79
C THR A 429 -35.50 -21.84 -7.80
N ASP A 430 -36.56 -22.62 -7.97
CA ASP A 430 -37.68 -22.36 -8.88
C ASP A 430 -38.51 -21.11 -8.51
N HIS A 431 -38.38 -20.60 -7.28
CA HIS A 431 -39.01 -19.35 -6.86
C HIS A 431 -38.19 -18.10 -7.24
N PHE A 432 -36.94 -18.28 -7.66
CA PHE A 432 -36.04 -17.20 -8.03
C PHE A 432 -36.03 -17.02 -9.52
N HIS A 433 -36.55 -15.88 -9.94
CA HIS A 433 -36.55 -15.48 -11.33
C HIS A 433 -35.69 -14.24 -11.49
N ASP A 434 -34.97 -14.16 -12.60
CA ASP A 434 -34.50 -12.87 -13.08
C ASP A 434 -35.69 -12.00 -13.51
N ARG A 435 -35.37 -10.80 -13.99
CA ARG A 435 -36.37 -9.86 -14.49
C ARG A 435 -37.08 -10.27 -15.78
N SER A 436 -36.49 -11.20 -16.51
CA SER A 436 -37.01 -11.74 -17.77
C SER A 436 -37.92 -12.95 -17.51
N GLY A 437 -37.97 -13.43 -16.27
CA GLY A 437 -38.76 -14.59 -15.85
C GLY A 437 -38.01 -15.92 -16.00
N ASN A 438 -36.70 -15.93 -16.23
CA ASN A 438 -35.94 -17.18 -16.24
C ASN A 438 -35.69 -17.62 -14.79
N ALA A 439 -36.06 -18.86 -14.48
CA ALA A 439 -35.86 -19.43 -13.15
C ALA A 439 -34.38 -19.83 -12.94
N LEU A 440 -33.90 -19.71 -11.71
CA LEU A 440 -32.58 -20.19 -11.30
C LEU A 440 -32.45 -21.70 -11.58
N PHE A 441 -31.29 -22.12 -12.08
CA PHE A 441 -31.05 -23.52 -12.44
C PHE A 441 -30.97 -24.41 -11.18
N ASP A 442 -31.50 -25.64 -11.26
CA ASP A 442 -31.42 -26.75 -10.26
C ASP A 442 -32.37 -26.67 -9.05
N THR A 443 -33.43 -27.48 -9.05
CA THR A 443 -34.64 -27.36 -8.21
C THR A 443 -34.48 -27.32 -6.67
N SER A 444 -33.35 -27.69 -6.08
CA SER A 444 -33.13 -27.55 -4.63
C SER A 444 -31.65 -27.55 -4.26
N GLU A 445 -31.26 -26.60 -3.43
CA GLU A 445 -29.86 -26.42 -3.02
C GLU A 445 -29.75 -26.34 -1.48
N THR A 446 -28.66 -26.92 -0.95
CA THR A 446 -28.35 -26.88 0.49
C THR A 446 -26.97 -26.27 0.71
N ARG A 447 -26.89 -25.28 1.61
CA ARG A 447 -25.64 -24.72 2.10
C ARG A 447 -25.47 -25.04 3.58
N THR A 448 -24.24 -25.28 4.02
CA THR A 448 -23.98 -25.65 5.42
C THR A 448 -22.86 -24.83 6.00
N PHE A 449 -22.92 -24.59 7.31
CA PHE A 449 -21.86 -23.91 8.05
C PHE A 449 -21.91 -24.31 9.53
N ILE A 450 -20.79 -24.18 10.23
CA ILE A 450 -20.67 -24.49 11.66
C ILE A 450 -20.43 -23.19 12.42
N THR A 451 -21.32 -22.90 13.36
CA THR A 451 -21.16 -21.74 14.25
C THR A 451 -19.97 -21.92 15.18
N ILE A 452 -19.33 -20.81 15.49
CA ILE A 452 -18.19 -20.77 16.40
C ILE A 452 -18.56 -21.27 17.79
N ASN A 453 -17.57 -21.82 18.50
CA ASN A 453 -17.69 -22.08 19.92
C ASN A 453 -17.16 -20.84 20.69
N PRO A 454 -18.00 -20.05 21.36
CA PRO A 454 -17.55 -18.86 22.11
C PRO A 454 -16.49 -19.20 23.16
N ASP A 455 -16.53 -20.40 23.71
CA ASP A 455 -15.52 -20.94 24.62
C ASP A 455 -14.13 -21.07 24.01
N THR A 456 -13.98 -20.99 22.69
CA THR A 456 -12.66 -21.02 22.04
C THR A 456 -12.08 -19.63 21.85
N LEU A 457 -12.90 -18.60 22.00
CA LEU A 457 -12.53 -17.21 21.80
C LEU A 457 -11.74 -16.67 22.98
N SER A 458 -11.01 -15.60 22.71
CA SER A 458 -10.28 -14.81 23.68
C SER A 458 -10.44 -13.32 23.39
N SER A 459 -9.74 -12.48 24.14
CA SER A 459 -9.70 -11.04 23.93
C SER A 459 -8.30 -10.50 24.20
N ILE A 460 -7.96 -9.41 23.51
CA ILE A 460 -6.80 -8.58 23.86
C ILE A 460 -7.34 -7.23 24.34
N ALA A 461 -6.86 -6.76 25.48
CA ALA A 461 -7.22 -5.46 26.02
C ALA A 461 -6.02 -4.71 26.58
N GLY A 462 -6.07 -3.39 26.45
CA GLY A 462 -5.06 -2.50 26.99
C GLY A 462 -5.58 -1.07 27.00
N THR A 463 -4.70 -0.14 27.34
CA THR A 463 -4.99 1.30 27.31
C THR A 463 -4.11 1.97 26.26
N VAL A 464 -4.56 3.14 25.77
CA VAL A 464 -3.76 3.95 24.84
C VAL A 464 -3.26 5.16 25.61
N HIS A 465 -1.97 5.22 25.88
CA HIS A 465 -1.33 6.35 26.52
C HIS A 465 -0.71 7.26 25.47
N ASP A 466 -1.33 8.41 25.21
CA ASP A 466 -0.78 9.43 24.34
C ASP A 466 -0.06 10.52 25.13
N SER A 467 1.26 10.55 25.05
CA SER A 467 2.10 11.51 25.77
C SER A 467 2.46 12.74 24.93
N ARG A 468 1.88 12.92 23.74
CA ARG A 468 2.19 14.03 22.81
C ARG A 468 1.58 15.37 23.24
N GLY A 469 1.02 15.44 24.45
CA GLY A 469 0.41 16.66 24.97
C GLY A 469 -0.82 17.13 24.21
N ILE A 470 -1.45 16.25 23.42
CA ILE A 470 -2.74 16.52 22.77
C ILE A 470 -3.79 16.63 23.88
N ALA A 471 -4.03 17.84 24.34
CA ALA A 471 -5.16 18.15 25.19
C ALA A 471 -6.42 18.11 24.33
N ASP A 472 -6.97 16.92 24.05
CA ASP A 472 -8.39 16.85 23.72
C ASP A 472 -9.06 15.51 24.02
N SER A 473 -10.10 15.60 24.83
CA SER A 473 -11.05 14.55 25.19
C SER A 473 -12.00 14.15 24.04
N SER A 474 -11.53 14.24 22.80
CA SER A 474 -12.31 14.03 21.57
C SER A 474 -11.70 13.01 20.59
N MET A 475 -10.37 12.78 20.63
CA MET A 475 -9.65 11.97 19.64
C MET A 475 -10.07 10.50 19.66
N THR A 476 -10.28 9.93 18.47
CA THR A 476 -10.60 8.51 18.28
C THR A 476 -9.37 7.76 17.80
N TYR A 477 -9.04 6.68 18.48
CA TYR A 477 -7.98 5.75 18.10
C TYR A 477 -8.62 4.55 17.45
N TYR A 478 -8.21 4.22 16.22
CA TYR A 478 -8.61 2.99 15.55
C TYR A 478 -7.47 2.00 15.61
N LEU A 479 -7.79 0.80 16.07
CA LEU A 479 -6.81 -0.28 16.23
C LEU A 479 -7.23 -1.47 15.39
N THR A 480 -6.24 -2.15 14.81
CA THR A 480 -6.40 -3.38 14.06
C THR A 480 -5.42 -4.42 14.60
N ALA A 481 -5.93 -5.58 14.99
CA ALA A 481 -5.12 -6.76 15.31
C ALA A 481 -5.15 -7.71 14.09
N LEU A 482 -4.00 -7.97 13.47
CA LEU A 482 -3.86 -8.88 12.33
C LEU A 482 -3.24 -10.19 12.79
N GLN A 483 -3.87 -11.32 12.48
CA GLN A 483 -3.32 -12.63 12.81
C GLN A 483 -2.13 -12.95 11.90
N ILE A 484 -1.02 -13.40 12.48
CA ILE A 484 0.20 -13.74 11.75
C ILE A 484 0.00 -15.00 10.91
N GLU A 485 -0.67 -16.01 11.45
CA GLU A 485 -0.88 -17.29 10.76
C GLU A 485 -1.81 -17.15 9.54
N ASN A 486 -2.82 -16.30 9.64
CA ASN A 486 -3.76 -16.01 8.56
C ASN A 486 -4.14 -14.52 8.57
N PRO A 487 -3.45 -13.68 7.78
CA PRO A 487 -3.72 -12.24 7.73
C PRO A 487 -5.13 -11.85 7.28
N ALA A 488 -5.93 -12.77 6.73
CA ALA A 488 -7.35 -12.53 6.46
C ALA A 488 -8.20 -12.45 7.76
N ILE A 489 -7.69 -12.99 8.87
CA ILE A 489 -8.28 -12.87 10.20
C ILE A 489 -7.74 -11.60 10.85
N LEU A 490 -8.57 -10.57 10.86
CA LEU A 490 -8.28 -9.30 11.52
C LEU A 490 -9.45 -8.88 12.40
N TYR A 491 -9.12 -8.19 13.47
CA TYR A 491 -10.08 -7.60 14.39
C TYR A 491 -9.85 -6.09 14.41
N LYS A 492 -10.94 -5.33 14.45
CA LYS A 492 -10.89 -3.87 14.53
C LYS A 492 -11.61 -3.43 15.79
N THR A 493 -11.05 -2.45 16.47
CA THR A 493 -11.71 -1.79 17.61
C THR A 493 -11.38 -0.30 17.56
N LYS A 494 -12.09 0.48 18.37
CA LYS A 494 -11.78 1.90 18.55
C LYS A 494 -11.94 2.30 19.99
N THR A 495 -11.20 3.32 20.40
CA THR A 495 -11.34 3.90 21.73
C THR A 495 -11.23 5.42 21.66
N LYS A 496 -11.91 6.12 22.57
CA LYS A 496 -11.79 7.57 22.76
C LYS A 496 -11.12 7.84 24.10
N ASN A 497 -10.37 8.93 24.18
CA ASN A 497 -9.87 9.53 25.43
C ASN A 497 -8.93 8.63 26.23
N HIS A 498 -8.01 7.92 25.58
CA HIS A 498 -6.96 7.14 26.25
C HIS A 498 -7.46 6.02 27.18
N ASN A 499 -8.76 5.68 27.12
CA ASN A 499 -9.44 4.84 28.10
C ASN A 499 -8.97 3.37 28.06
N LYS A 500 -9.75 2.49 27.45
CA LYS A 500 -9.42 1.07 27.27
C LYS A 500 -9.83 0.71 25.85
N TYR A 501 -9.03 -0.08 25.18
CA TYR A 501 -9.44 -0.76 23.96
C TYR A 501 -9.59 -2.24 24.26
N ILE A 502 -10.51 -2.89 23.55
CA ILE A 502 -10.68 -4.33 23.61
C ILE A 502 -10.96 -4.86 22.21
N PHE A 503 -10.20 -5.87 21.84
CA PHE A 503 -10.54 -6.78 20.75
C PHE A 503 -11.25 -7.97 21.39
N GLU A 504 -12.56 -8.06 21.20
CA GLU A 504 -13.35 -9.17 21.73
C GLU A 504 -13.46 -10.30 20.71
N SER A 505 -13.85 -11.48 21.20
CA SER A 505 -14.24 -12.60 20.34
C SER A 505 -13.14 -13.03 19.35
N MET A 506 -11.88 -12.94 19.78
CA MET A 506 -10.71 -13.26 18.98
C MET A 506 -10.43 -14.75 18.95
N LEU A 507 -10.07 -15.26 17.77
CA LEU A 507 -9.57 -16.62 17.64
C LEU A 507 -8.19 -16.74 18.32
N PRO A 508 -7.84 -17.91 18.88
CA PRO A 508 -6.49 -18.16 19.36
C PRO A 508 -5.47 -18.01 18.22
N GLY A 509 -4.32 -17.41 18.53
CA GLY A 509 -3.27 -17.17 17.54
C GLY A 509 -2.30 -16.07 17.97
N ARG A 510 -1.41 -15.69 17.04
CA ARG A 510 -0.47 -14.59 17.26
C ARG A 510 -0.88 -13.38 16.44
N TYR A 511 -0.80 -12.21 17.04
CA TYR A 511 -1.34 -10.97 16.48
C TYR A 511 -0.30 -9.85 16.49
N ILE A 512 -0.31 -9.07 15.41
CA ILE A 512 0.33 -7.76 15.36
C ILE A 512 -0.77 -6.72 15.52
N ILE A 513 -0.58 -5.79 16.46
CA ILE A 513 -1.53 -4.69 16.70
C ILE A 513 -0.96 -3.42 16.10
N GLN A 514 -1.74 -2.75 15.27
CA GLN A 514 -1.42 -1.44 14.70
C GLN A 514 -2.61 -0.50 14.80
N GLY A 515 -2.37 0.81 14.70
CA GLY A 515 -3.46 1.76 14.75
C GLY A 515 -3.14 3.11 14.12
N PHE A 516 -4.13 3.98 14.17
CA PHE A 516 -4.02 5.39 13.81
C PHE A 516 -4.95 6.26 14.65
N VAL A 517 -4.66 7.55 14.68
CA VAL A 517 -5.51 8.58 15.29
C VAL A 517 -6.34 9.22 14.19
N ASP A 518 -7.66 9.06 14.29
CA ASP A 518 -8.64 9.61 13.36
C ASP A 518 -8.89 11.08 13.73
N GLN A 519 -8.16 11.96 13.05
CA GLN A 519 -8.15 13.41 13.32
C GLN A 519 -9.28 14.13 12.58
N ASN A 520 -9.79 13.55 11.50
CA ASN A 520 -10.87 14.11 10.69
C ASN A 520 -12.25 13.46 10.95
N GLU A 521 -12.30 12.47 11.84
CA GLU A 521 -13.50 11.72 12.26
C GLU A 521 -14.19 10.93 11.13
N ASP A 522 -13.45 10.53 10.09
CA ASP A 522 -13.99 9.76 8.96
C ASP A 522 -13.84 8.23 9.12
N GLY A 523 -13.12 7.79 10.15
CA GLY A 523 -12.86 6.38 10.47
C GLY A 523 -11.92 5.65 9.53
N LYS A 524 -11.18 6.37 8.67
CA LYS A 524 -10.19 5.86 7.73
C LYS A 524 -8.87 6.59 7.92
N PHE A 525 -7.78 5.87 7.71
CA PHE A 525 -6.47 6.49 7.77
C PHE A 525 -6.28 7.45 6.59
N SER A 526 -6.06 8.72 6.88
CA SER A 526 -5.65 9.71 5.87
C SER A 526 -4.14 9.66 5.65
N PHE A 527 -3.72 9.37 4.43
CA PHE A 527 -2.30 9.41 4.05
C PHE A 527 -1.76 10.84 3.90
N GLY A 528 -2.62 11.86 3.92
CA GLY A 528 -2.26 13.25 3.64
C GLY A 528 -2.23 13.57 2.13
N SER A 529 -1.70 14.73 1.79
CA SER A 529 -1.52 15.18 0.40
C SER A 529 -0.21 15.97 0.26
N VAL A 530 0.41 15.89 -0.91
CA VAL A 530 1.63 16.63 -1.23
C VAL A 530 1.31 18.09 -1.58
N ASN A 531 0.27 18.33 -2.40
CA ASN A 531 -0.08 19.66 -2.89
C ASN A 531 -1.62 19.84 -3.02
N PRO A 532 -2.24 20.74 -2.24
CA PRO A 532 -1.65 21.44 -1.10
C PRO A 532 -1.19 20.44 -0.04
N PHE A 533 -0.14 20.79 0.70
CA PHE A 533 0.37 19.89 1.74
C PHE A 533 -0.70 19.70 2.83
N VAL A 534 -1.02 18.44 3.10
CA VAL A 534 -1.82 17.98 4.23
C VAL A 534 -1.03 16.87 4.90
N PRO A 535 -0.73 16.96 6.20
CA PRO A 535 -0.02 15.89 6.90
C PRO A 535 -0.84 14.59 6.89
N ALA A 536 -0.14 13.46 6.97
CA ALA A 536 -0.80 12.19 7.24
C ALA A 536 -1.40 12.17 8.66
N GLU A 537 -2.36 11.30 8.90
CA GLU A 537 -2.75 11.00 10.27
C GLU A 537 -1.63 10.29 11.02
N TYR A 538 -1.66 10.41 12.34
CA TYR A 538 -0.68 9.72 13.16
C TYR A 538 -0.94 8.22 13.15
N SER A 539 0.07 7.42 12.83
CA SER A 539 0.01 5.96 12.85
C SER A 539 1.01 5.38 13.83
N PHE A 540 0.70 4.21 14.38
CA PHE A 540 1.54 3.53 15.35
C PHE A 540 1.43 2.01 15.24
N LEU A 541 2.42 1.32 15.79
CA LEU A 541 2.53 -0.14 15.84
C LEU A 541 2.82 -0.56 17.28
N TYR A 542 2.18 -1.63 17.75
CA TYR A 542 2.55 -2.27 19.01
C TYR A 542 3.93 -2.91 18.85
N PRO A 543 4.87 -2.73 19.81
CA PRO A 543 6.27 -3.05 19.60
C PRO A 543 6.57 -4.55 19.44
N ASP A 544 5.66 -5.43 19.83
CA ASP A 544 5.87 -6.89 19.80
C ASP A 544 4.64 -7.64 19.26
N THR A 545 4.76 -8.97 19.16
CA THR A 545 3.67 -9.87 18.81
C THR A 545 2.90 -10.31 20.06
N VAL A 546 1.58 -10.20 20.03
CA VAL A 546 0.70 -10.63 21.12
C VAL A 546 0.18 -12.05 20.85
N SER A 547 0.33 -12.97 21.81
CA SER A 547 -0.02 -14.38 21.63
C SER A 547 -1.15 -14.79 22.57
N ILE A 548 -2.33 -15.08 22.01
CA ILE A 548 -3.51 -15.43 22.80
C ILE A 548 -3.92 -16.88 22.63
N ARG A 549 -4.40 -17.50 23.72
CA ARG A 549 -4.90 -18.88 23.78
C ARG A 549 -6.40 -18.87 24.07
N SER A 550 -7.11 -19.94 23.71
CA SER A 550 -8.54 -20.07 24.02
C SER A 550 -8.83 -19.85 25.49
N LYS A 551 -9.86 -19.05 25.82
CA LYS A 551 -10.28 -18.71 27.19
C LYS A 551 -9.26 -17.94 28.05
N TRP A 552 -8.19 -17.43 27.46
CA TRP A 552 -7.20 -16.65 28.19
C TRP A 552 -7.14 -15.23 27.64
N PRO A 553 -8.00 -14.33 28.14
CA PRO A 553 -7.90 -12.90 27.88
C PRO A 553 -6.48 -12.40 28.19
N ASP A 554 -5.94 -11.61 27.28
CA ASP A 554 -4.67 -10.94 27.46
C ASP A 554 -4.96 -9.47 27.79
N GLU A 555 -4.57 -9.04 28.99
CA GLU A 555 -4.80 -7.69 29.49
C GLU A 555 -3.46 -7.01 29.82
N GLY A 556 -3.41 -5.69 29.63
CA GLY A 556 -2.22 -4.89 29.92
C GLY A 556 -1.30 -4.68 28.71
N GLU A 557 -1.82 -4.95 27.51
CA GLU A 557 -1.16 -4.63 26.24
C GLU A 557 -1.25 -3.12 25.97
N ASP A 558 -0.62 -2.32 26.83
CA ASP A 558 -0.70 -0.86 26.81
C ASP A 558 0.11 -0.27 25.66
N LEU A 559 -0.53 0.63 24.91
CA LEU A 559 0.06 1.32 23.77
C LEU A 559 0.57 2.69 24.21
N ILE A 560 1.87 2.92 24.06
CA ILE A 560 2.49 4.21 24.35
C ILE A 560 2.74 4.95 23.05
N ILE A 561 1.99 6.04 22.85
CA ILE A 561 2.15 6.97 21.74
C ILE A 561 2.99 8.15 22.25
N THR A 562 4.17 8.33 21.66
CA THR A 562 5.16 9.35 22.06
C THR A 562 5.60 10.18 20.85
N ASP A 563 6.14 11.36 21.15
CA ASP A 563 6.62 12.35 20.18
C ASP A 563 8.10 12.19 19.77
#